data_AF-A0A7Y7M5C1-F1
#
_entry.id   AF-A0A7Y7M5C1-F1
#
_cell.length_a   1.000
_cell.length_b   1.000
_cell.length_c   1.000
_cell.angle_alpha   90.00
_cell.angle_beta   90.00
_cell.angle_gamma   90.00
#
_symmetry.space_group_name_H-M   'P 1'
#
loop_
_entity.id
_entity.type
_entity.pdbx_description
1 polymer ?
#
loop_
_entity_poly.entity_id
_entity_poly.type
_entity_poly.pdbx_seq_one_letter_code
_entity_poly.pdbx_strand_id
1 'polypeptide(L)'
;MGTWGQITRFQLKPKTWRARAKFRSFDGKIRRYEAWGASGPKAEAALIHKLTLLVPINEDEIGPEMQLRELSRIWWAEFEDLGRAANTSKRYRELLDTHILPGTGELTIREANVNSLDRFLKTIRTNSGSTTAKMCKSILSGMLGLATRHGAISANPLRDVAKIPIVTKEVRALTLEEVIALRKGVYAWQQPTGRPNGLHEKGLFRIESVVSAAA
;
A
#
# COMPACT_ATOMS: atom_id res chain seq x y z
N MET A 1 1.24 -15.07 17.07
CA MET A 1 0.45 -15.45 18.27
C MET A 1 -0.54 -16.53 17.85
N GLY A 2 -1.10 -17.35 18.75
CA GLY A 2 -1.97 -18.49 18.36
C GLY A 2 -1.24 -19.83 18.14
N THR A 3 0.02 -19.96 18.56
CA THR A 3 0.76 -21.22 18.52
C THR A 3 0.51 -22.07 19.76
N TRP A 4 0.43 -23.39 19.58
CA TRP A 4 0.39 -24.36 20.67
C TRP A 4 1.74 -25.09 20.82
N GLY A 5 2.06 -25.44 22.06
CA GLY A 5 3.24 -26.26 22.37
C GLY A 5 3.05 -27.74 22.00
N GLN A 6 4.04 -28.57 22.32
CA GLN A 6 3.95 -30.02 22.06
C GLN A 6 2.68 -30.63 22.64
N ILE A 7 1.97 -31.39 21.80
CA ILE A 7 0.77 -32.14 22.17
C ILE A 7 1.20 -33.43 22.84
N THR A 8 0.76 -33.63 24.08
CA THR A 8 0.99 -34.88 24.80
C THR A 8 -0.29 -35.70 24.86
N ARG A 9 -0.18 -37.00 24.56
CA ARG A 9 -1.30 -37.94 24.47
C ARG A 9 -1.20 -38.94 25.62
N PHE A 10 -2.30 -39.20 26.31
CA PHE A 10 -2.39 -40.16 27.41
C PHE A 10 -3.60 -41.07 27.19
N GLN A 11 -3.38 -42.38 27.29
CA GLN A 11 -4.46 -43.34 27.37
C GLN A 11 -4.96 -43.40 28.82
N LEU A 12 -6.25 -43.18 29.02
CA LEU A 12 -6.86 -43.20 30.36
C LEU A 12 -7.65 -44.49 30.62
N LYS A 13 -8.37 -44.97 29.60
CA LYS A 13 -9.12 -46.22 29.61
C LYS A 13 -9.07 -46.86 28.21
N PRO A 14 -9.44 -48.15 28.05
CA PRO A 14 -9.65 -48.73 26.73
C PRO A 14 -10.58 -47.84 25.89
N LYS A 15 -10.16 -47.48 24.67
CA LYS A 15 -10.86 -46.55 23.76
C LYS A 15 -11.10 -45.12 24.32
N THR A 16 -10.35 -44.67 25.32
CA THR A 16 -10.42 -43.29 25.82
C THR A 16 -9.03 -42.70 25.95
N TRP A 17 -8.73 -41.75 25.07
CA TRP A 17 -7.48 -41.01 25.01
C TRP A 17 -7.73 -39.54 25.28
N ARG A 18 -6.78 -38.91 25.99
CA ARG A 18 -6.75 -37.47 26.23
C ARG A 18 -5.51 -36.89 25.57
N ALA A 19 -5.69 -35.82 24.80
CA ALA A 19 -4.61 -34.98 24.32
C ALA A 19 -4.62 -33.66 25.09
N ARG A 20 -3.45 -33.14 25.45
CA ARG A 20 -3.29 -31.83 26.10
C ARG A 20 -2.17 -31.02 25.46
N ALA A 21 -2.37 -29.71 25.39
CA ALA A 21 -1.34 -28.75 24.97
C ALA A 21 -1.50 -27.43 25.74
N LYS A 22 -0.39 -26.68 25.82
CA LYS A 22 -0.42 -25.27 26.25
C LYS A 22 -0.67 -24.42 25.00
N PHE A 23 -1.63 -23.51 25.07
CA PHE A 23 -1.95 -22.53 24.03
C PHE A 23 -1.67 -21.13 24.56
N ARG A 24 -0.94 -20.34 23.77
CA ARG A 24 -0.77 -18.92 24.05
C ARG A 24 -1.89 -18.15 23.35
N SER A 25 -2.86 -17.70 24.16
CA SER A 25 -3.99 -16.92 23.65
C SER A 25 -3.52 -15.51 23.25
N PHE A 26 -4.33 -14.83 22.43
CA PHE A 26 -4.05 -13.49 21.92
C PHE A 26 -4.03 -12.42 23.02
N ASP A 27 -4.64 -12.70 24.18
CA ASP A 27 -4.49 -11.90 25.40
C ASP A 27 -3.10 -12.04 26.06
N GLY A 28 -2.18 -12.80 25.45
CA GLY A 28 -0.83 -13.06 25.93
C GLY A 28 -0.75 -14.12 27.05
N LYS A 29 -1.88 -14.62 27.53
CA LYS A 29 -1.93 -15.61 28.63
C LYS A 29 -1.81 -17.03 28.09
N ILE A 30 -1.07 -17.86 28.82
CA ILE A 30 -0.90 -19.28 28.49
C ILE A 30 -1.98 -20.07 29.23
N ARG A 31 -2.87 -20.71 28.48
CA ARG A 31 -3.90 -21.62 29.03
C ARG A 31 -3.64 -23.05 28.56
N ARG A 32 -3.96 -24.03 29.39
CA ARG A 32 -3.92 -25.45 29.00
C ARG A 32 -5.27 -25.83 28.40
N TYR A 33 -5.23 -26.46 27.24
CA TYR A 33 -6.40 -27.03 26.60
C TYR A 33 -6.24 -28.53 26.48
N GLU A 34 -7.37 -29.21 26.63
CA GLU A 34 -7.48 -30.65 26.48
C GLU A 34 -8.66 -31.01 25.59
N ALA A 35 -8.51 -32.14 24.90
CA ALA A 35 -9.54 -32.79 24.12
C ALA A 35 -9.42 -34.32 24.25
N TRP A 36 -10.49 -35.00 23.90
CA TRP A 36 -10.67 -36.43 24.11
C TRP A 36 -10.95 -37.13 22.77
N GLY A 37 -10.60 -38.41 22.67
CA GLY A 37 -10.88 -39.21 21.47
C GLY A 37 -10.78 -40.70 21.71
N ALA A 38 -11.33 -41.48 20.76
CA ALA A 38 -11.36 -42.95 20.86
C ALA A 38 -9.97 -43.61 20.67
N SER A 39 -9.00 -42.88 20.13
CA SER A 39 -7.61 -43.29 19.93
C SER A 39 -6.68 -42.09 20.13
N GLY A 40 -5.39 -42.32 20.32
CA GLY A 40 -4.38 -41.25 20.47
C GLY A 40 -4.44 -40.23 19.33
N PRO A 41 -4.41 -40.64 18.05
CA PRO A 41 -4.54 -39.73 16.91
C PRO A 41 -5.88 -38.98 16.87
N LYS A 42 -7.00 -39.63 17.25
CA LYS A 42 -8.31 -38.96 17.29
C LYS A 42 -8.38 -37.87 18.37
N ALA A 43 -7.80 -38.13 19.54
CA ALA A 43 -7.74 -37.14 20.61
C ALA A 43 -6.86 -35.93 20.22
N GLU A 44 -5.76 -36.18 19.52
CA GLU A 44 -4.90 -35.13 18.98
C GLU A 44 -5.60 -34.30 17.90
N ALA A 45 -6.23 -34.95 16.91
CA ALA A 45 -6.98 -34.25 15.86
C ALA A 45 -8.11 -33.38 16.45
N ALA A 46 -8.82 -33.89 17.46
CA ALA A 46 -9.84 -33.13 18.19
C ALA A 46 -9.24 -31.93 18.95
N LEU A 47 -8.04 -32.08 19.52
CA LEU A 47 -7.34 -30.97 20.18
C LEU A 47 -6.89 -29.92 19.16
N ILE A 48 -6.29 -30.33 18.04
CA ILE A 48 -5.86 -29.42 16.97
C ILE A 48 -7.08 -28.64 16.46
N HIS A 49 -8.18 -29.30 16.13
CA HIS A 49 -9.40 -28.64 15.69
C HIS A 49 -9.91 -27.60 16.71
N LYS A 50 -9.97 -27.98 18.00
CA LYS A 50 -10.35 -27.07 19.08
C LYS A 50 -9.42 -25.86 19.19
N LEU A 51 -8.12 -26.06 19.02
CA LEU A 51 -7.13 -24.97 19.05
C LEU A 51 -7.24 -24.06 17.83
N THR A 52 -7.48 -24.62 16.63
CA THR A 52 -7.73 -23.84 15.41
C THR A 52 -8.96 -22.95 15.55
N LEU A 53 -10.05 -23.44 16.15
CA LEU A 53 -11.24 -22.62 16.41
C LEU A 53 -11.02 -21.49 17.43
N LEU A 54 -10.00 -21.61 18.28
CA LEU A 54 -9.63 -20.58 19.26
C LEU A 54 -8.68 -19.54 18.69
N VAL A 55 -8.08 -19.81 17.53
CA VAL A 55 -7.39 -18.79 16.74
C VAL A 55 -8.51 -18.02 16.03
N PRO A 56 -8.69 -16.72 16.31
CA PRO A 56 -9.62 -15.91 15.54
C PRO A 56 -9.22 -16.04 14.07
N ILE A 57 -10.16 -16.46 13.23
CA ILE A 57 -10.01 -16.33 11.79
C ILE A 57 -10.23 -14.85 11.50
N ASN A 58 -9.20 -14.05 11.72
CA ASN A 58 -9.20 -12.67 11.32
C ASN A 58 -8.88 -12.68 9.82
N GLU A 59 -9.90 -12.64 8.97
CA GLU A 59 -9.72 -12.33 7.53
C GLU A 59 -8.92 -11.02 7.34
N ASP A 60 -8.93 -10.14 8.35
CA ASP A 60 -8.20 -8.87 8.38
C ASP A 60 -6.85 -8.92 9.14
N GLU A 61 -6.37 -10.08 9.60
CA GLU A 61 -5.07 -10.14 10.29
C GLU A 61 -3.93 -10.05 9.28
N ILE A 62 -3.38 -8.84 9.19
CA ILE A 62 -2.20 -8.52 8.39
C ILE A 62 -1.01 -9.30 8.97
N GLY A 63 -0.66 -10.40 8.32
CA GLY A 63 0.47 -11.26 8.68
C GLY A 63 1.63 -11.19 7.67
N PRO A 64 2.83 -11.69 8.02
CA PRO A 64 4.02 -11.61 7.15
C PRO A 64 3.86 -12.29 5.78
N GLU A 65 3.03 -13.33 5.70
CA GLU A 65 2.78 -14.11 4.47
C GLU A 65 1.69 -13.48 3.58
N MET A 66 1.04 -12.40 4.03
CA MET A 66 0.04 -11.70 3.23
C MET A 66 0.71 -11.07 2.01
N GLN A 67 0.05 -11.12 0.86
CA GLN A 67 0.53 -10.46 -0.36
C GLN A 67 0.35 -8.93 -0.26
N LEU A 68 1.25 -8.18 -0.88
CA LEU A 68 1.13 -6.72 -0.97
C LEU A 68 -0.13 -6.27 -1.70
N ARG A 69 -0.66 -7.10 -2.62
CA ARG A 69 -1.96 -6.87 -3.26
C ARG A 69 -3.10 -6.84 -2.23
N GLU A 70 -3.17 -7.81 -1.34
CA GLU A 70 -4.20 -7.84 -0.29
C GLU A 70 -4.00 -6.70 0.71
N LEU A 71 -2.76 -6.49 1.16
CA LEU A 71 -2.41 -5.35 2.03
C LEU A 71 -2.84 -4.01 1.40
N SER A 72 -2.72 -3.86 0.09
CA SER A 72 -3.12 -2.63 -0.60
C SER A 72 -4.61 -2.34 -0.49
N ARG A 73 -5.47 -3.37 -0.46
CA ARG A 73 -6.92 -3.22 -0.33
C ARG A 73 -7.28 -2.72 1.07
N ILE A 74 -6.71 -3.35 2.09
CA ILE A 74 -6.92 -2.98 3.49
C ILE A 74 -6.42 -1.55 3.74
N TRP A 75 -5.21 -1.24 3.26
CA TRP A 75 -4.66 0.10 3.36
C TRP A 75 -5.49 1.15 2.59
N TRP A 76 -6.03 0.79 1.43
CA TRP A 76 -6.86 1.69 0.63
C TRP A 76 -8.15 2.08 1.36
N ALA A 77 -8.81 1.11 2.00
CA ALA A 77 -10.00 1.37 2.80
C ALA A 77 -9.70 2.35 3.95
N GLU A 78 -8.64 2.13 4.72
CA GLU A 78 -8.20 3.08 5.76
C GLU A 78 -7.85 4.46 5.17
N PHE A 79 -7.25 4.50 3.99
CA PHE A 79 -6.86 5.76 3.35
C PHE A 79 -8.07 6.57 2.90
N GLU A 80 -9.14 5.93 2.42
CA GLU A 80 -10.38 6.59 2.03
C GLU A 80 -11.12 7.18 3.23
N ASP A 81 -11.14 6.47 4.36
CA ASP A 81 -11.75 6.94 5.62
C ASP A 81 -11.12 8.24 6.16
N LEU A 82 -9.86 8.53 5.80
CA LEU A 82 -9.18 9.78 6.18
C LEU A 82 -9.69 11.02 5.43
N GLY A 83 -10.61 10.87 4.46
CA GLY A 83 -11.27 12.00 3.80
C GLY A 83 -10.32 12.92 3.00
N ARG A 84 -9.29 12.35 2.37
CA ARG A 84 -8.32 13.12 1.57
C ARG A 84 -8.96 13.76 0.33
N ALA A 85 -8.33 14.82 -0.18
CA ALA A 85 -8.81 15.51 -1.39
C ALA A 85 -8.97 14.54 -2.58
N ALA A 86 -10.10 14.64 -3.29
CA ALA A 86 -10.47 13.69 -4.36
C ALA A 86 -9.40 13.51 -5.45
N ASN A 87 -8.69 14.59 -5.81
CA ASN A 87 -7.60 14.54 -6.78
C ASN A 87 -6.39 13.71 -6.29
N THR A 88 -6.10 13.77 -4.99
CA THR A 88 -5.02 12.98 -4.38
C THR A 88 -5.37 11.50 -4.37
N SER A 89 -6.60 11.15 -3.97
CA SER A 89 -7.08 9.76 -3.99
C SER A 89 -7.07 9.20 -5.41
N LYS A 90 -7.59 9.94 -6.40
CA LYS A 90 -7.53 9.51 -7.80
C LYS A 90 -6.10 9.24 -8.26
N ARG A 91 -5.17 10.14 -7.96
CA ARG A 91 -3.77 9.99 -8.34
C ARG A 91 -3.11 8.79 -7.66
N TYR A 92 -3.42 8.54 -6.39
CA TYR A 92 -2.84 7.42 -5.64
C TYR A 92 -3.36 6.09 -6.16
N ARG A 93 -4.67 6.02 -6.48
CA ARG A 93 -5.29 4.85 -7.09
C ARG A 93 -4.65 4.50 -8.43
N GLU A 94 -4.49 5.50 -9.29
CA GLU A 94 -3.84 5.34 -10.60
C GLU A 94 -2.42 4.77 -10.47
N LEU A 95 -1.63 5.28 -9.53
CA LEU A 95 -0.26 4.79 -9.28
C LEU A 95 -0.24 3.37 -8.69
N LEU A 96 -1.20 3.05 -7.82
CA LEU A 96 -1.36 1.69 -7.30
C LEU A 96 -1.60 0.70 -8.43
N ASP A 97 -2.61 0.97 -9.26
CA ASP A 97 -3.05 0.05 -10.31
C ASP A 97 -2.03 -0.04 -11.45
N THR A 98 -1.36 1.07 -11.79
CA THR A 98 -0.46 1.14 -12.95
C THR A 98 0.96 0.67 -12.64
N HIS A 99 1.46 0.90 -11.42
CA HIS A 99 2.86 0.66 -11.08
C HIS A 99 3.06 -0.32 -9.93
N ILE A 100 2.38 -0.10 -8.80
CA ILE A 100 2.67 -0.83 -7.56
C ILE A 100 2.16 -2.28 -7.65
N LEU A 101 0.89 -2.47 -8.01
CA LEU A 101 0.29 -3.80 -8.08
C LEU A 101 0.94 -4.68 -9.16
N PRO A 102 1.22 -4.20 -10.38
CA PRO A 102 1.92 -5.02 -11.39
C PRO A 102 3.37 -5.35 -11.01
N GLY A 103 4.06 -4.46 -10.30
CA GLY A 103 5.48 -4.64 -9.98
C GLY A 103 5.76 -5.36 -8.66
N THR A 104 4.88 -5.23 -7.67
CA THR A 104 5.13 -5.72 -6.30
C THR A 104 3.93 -6.45 -5.68
N GLY A 105 2.77 -6.49 -6.34
CA GLY A 105 1.54 -7.02 -5.75
C GLY A 105 1.60 -8.48 -5.33
N GLU A 106 2.37 -9.30 -6.07
CA GLU A 106 2.54 -10.74 -5.80
C GLU A 106 3.57 -11.04 -4.70
N LEU A 107 4.37 -10.05 -4.29
CA LEU A 107 5.31 -10.23 -3.17
C LEU A 107 4.54 -10.31 -1.86
N THR A 108 4.98 -11.18 -0.97
CA THR A 108 4.53 -11.17 0.42
C THR A 108 5.12 -9.99 1.20
N ILE A 109 4.49 -9.61 2.30
CA ILE A 109 5.00 -8.56 3.20
C ILE A 109 6.43 -8.91 3.67
N ARG A 110 6.72 -10.18 3.94
CA ARG A 110 8.07 -10.64 4.33
C ARG A 110 9.11 -10.49 3.22
N GLU A 111 8.74 -10.70 1.97
CA GLU A 111 9.65 -10.60 0.81
C GLU A 111 9.90 -9.15 0.36
N ALA A 112 9.04 -8.22 0.78
CA ALA A 112 9.13 -6.79 0.50
C ALA A 112 10.27 -6.10 1.28
N ASN A 113 11.51 -6.58 1.12
CA ASN A 113 12.70 -6.04 1.78
C ASN A 113 13.28 -4.79 1.07
N VAL A 114 14.29 -4.19 1.70
CA VAL A 114 14.95 -2.96 1.20
C VAL A 114 15.44 -3.12 -0.24
N ASN A 115 16.05 -4.26 -0.58
CA ASN A 115 16.64 -4.50 -1.89
C ASN A 115 15.57 -4.67 -2.99
N SER A 116 14.50 -5.43 -2.73
CA SER A 116 13.43 -5.62 -3.71
C SER A 116 12.69 -4.32 -4.00
N LEU A 117 12.39 -3.54 -2.94
CA LEU A 117 11.72 -2.24 -3.07
C LEU A 117 12.60 -1.17 -3.72
N ASP A 118 13.89 -1.12 -3.40
CA ASP A 118 14.83 -0.18 -4.02
C ASP A 118 14.98 -0.44 -5.52
N ARG A 119 15.11 -1.71 -5.93
CA ARG A 119 15.14 -2.10 -7.35
C ARG A 119 13.86 -1.70 -8.07
N PHE A 120 12.69 -1.99 -7.49
CA PHE A 120 11.41 -1.59 -8.05
C PHE A 120 11.32 -0.07 -8.25
N LEU A 121 11.66 0.72 -7.23
CA LEU A 121 11.60 2.19 -7.32
C LEU A 121 12.60 2.77 -8.34
N LYS A 122 13.77 2.15 -8.48
CA LYS A 122 14.73 2.51 -9.55
C LYS A 122 14.15 2.26 -10.93
N THR A 123 13.47 1.14 -11.14
CA THR A 123 12.79 0.83 -12.42
C THR A 123 11.71 1.85 -12.73
N ILE A 124 10.85 2.19 -11.77
CA ILE A 124 9.83 3.24 -11.96
C ILE A 124 10.47 4.59 -12.26
N ARG A 125 11.57 4.94 -11.59
CA ARG A 125 12.30 6.18 -11.86
C ARG A 125 12.80 6.24 -13.30
N THR A 126 13.36 5.15 -13.81
CA THR A 126 13.87 5.09 -15.19
C THR A 126 12.74 5.18 -16.22
N ASN A 127 11.62 4.48 -15.97
CA ASN A 127 10.56 4.36 -16.97
C ASN A 127 9.53 5.50 -16.93
N SER A 128 9.28 6.06 -15.74
CA SER A 128 8.16 6.99 -15.48
C SER A 128 8.57 8.26 -14.72
N GLY A 129 9.87 8.44 -14.47
CA GLY A 129 10.45 9.63 -13.86
C GLY A 129 10.49 9.65 -12.33
N SER A 130 11.33 10.54 -11.78
CA SER A 130 11.58 10.65 -10.34
C SER A 130 10.35 11.04 -9.52
N THR A 131 9.47 11.89 -10.05
CA THR A 131 8.25 12.31 -9.34
C THR A 131 7.30 11.14 -9.11
N THR A 132 7.09 10.32 -10.14
CA THR A 132 6.28 9.10 -10.06
C THR A 132 6.86 8.11 -9.07
N ALA A 133 8.17 7.84 -9.15
CA ALA A 133 8.86 6.96 -8.21
C ALA A 133 8.74 7.45 -6.75
N LYS A 134 8.82 8.77 -6.50
CA LYS A 134 8.62 9.35 -5.17
C LYS A 134 7.21 9.10 -4.62
N MET A 135 6.20 9.26 -5.47
CA MET A 135 4.80 9.00 -5.07
C MET A 135 4.60 7.51 -4.79
N CYS A 136 5.11 6.61 -5.64
CA CYS A 136 5.08 5.17 -5.38
C CYS A 136 5.77 4.81 -4.05
N LYS A 137 6.94 5.39 -3.75
CA LYS A 137 7.61 5.23 -2.45
C LYS A 137 6.73 5.68 -1.28
N SER A 138 6.00 6.79 -1.45
CA SER A 138 5.13 7.34 -0.40
C SER A 138 3.95 6.41 -0.11
N ILE A 139 3.30 5.88 -1.15
CA ILE A 139 2.19 4.93 -1.03
C ILE A 139 2.65 3.62 -0.37
N LEU A 140 3.74 3.02 -0.89
CA LEU A 140 4.31 1.81 -0.30
C LEU A 140 4.73 2.01 1.15
N SER A 141 5.20 3.21 1.52
CA SER A 141 5.56 3.54 2.90
C SER A 141 4.34 3.55 3.81
N GLY A 142 3.20 4.06 3.33
CA GLY A 142 1.91 3.97 4.02
C GLY A 142 1.46 2.53 4.23
N MET A 143 1.47 1.71 3.17
CA MET A 143 1.10 0.30 3.22
C MET A 143 1.96 -0.50 4.20
N LEU A 144 3.28 -0.40 4.10
CA LEU A 144 4.20 -1.12 4.99
C LEU A 144 4.20 -0.53 6.40
N GLY A 145 3.83 0.75 6.56
CA GLY A 145 3.54 1.35 7.85
C GLY A 145 2.34 0.70 8.55
N LEU A 146 1.26 0.43 7.80
CA LEU A 146 0.13 -0.35 8.29
C LEU A 146 0.57 -1.76 8.71
N ALA A 147 1.31 -2.46 7.85
CA ALA A 147 1.85 -3.79 8.18
C ALA A 147 2.72 -3.79 9.45
N THR A 148 3.52 -2.74 9.66
CA THR A 148 4.33 -2.56 10.87
C THR A 148 3.44 -2.37 12.10
N ARG A 149 2.37 -1.55 12.02
CA ARG A 149 1.43 -1.34 13.14
C ARG A 149 0.70 -2.62 13.55
N HIS A 150 0.43 -3.52 12.59
CA HIS A 150 -0.18 -4.82 12.83
C HIS A 150 0.83 -5.91 13.23
N GLY A 151 2.12 -5.58 13.31
CA GLY A 151 3.17 -6.53 13.72
C GLY A 151 3.56 -7.57 12.66
N ALA A 152 3.16 -7.38 11.39
CA ALA A 152 3.54 -8.26 10.29
C ALA A 152 5.04 -8.16 9.97
N ILE A 153 5.64 -6.98 10.18
CA ILE A 153 7.07 -6.71 10.06
C ILE A 153 7.54 -5.89 11.25
N SER A 154 8.80 -6.08 11.64
CA SER A 154 9.39 -5.39 12.80
C SER A 154 9.64 -3.90 12.54
N ALA A 155 9.97 -3.54 11.30
CA ALA A 155 10.23 -2.17 10.88
C ALA A 155 9.91 -2.00 9.39
N ASN A 156 9.54 -0.78 9.00
CA ASN A 156 9.25 -0.46 7.61
C ASN A 156 10.57 -0.38 6.79
N PRO A 157 10.80 -1.28 5.81
CA PRO A 157 12.03 -1.33 5.04
C PRO A 157 12.25 -0.12 4.15
N LEU A 158 11.21 0.66 3.82
CA LEU A 158 11.36 1.88 3.03
C LEU A 158 12.11 3.00 3.71
N ARG A 159 12.31 2.91 5.04
CA ARG A 159 13.17 3.83 5.80
C ARG A 159 14.61 3.81 5.28
N ASP A 160 15.11 2.63 4.91
CA ASP A 160 16.51 2.43 4.50
C ASP A 160 16.69 2.42 2.98
N VAL A 161 15.60 2.52 2.21
CA VAL A 161 15.67 2.65 0.75
C VAL A 161 16.23 4.02 0.37
N ALA A 162 17.12 4.03 -0.63
CA ALA A 162 17.79 5.22 -1.12
C ALA A 162 16.83 6.37 -1.41
N LYS A 163 17.32 7.61 -1.21
CA LYS A 163 16.57 8.81 -1.55
C LYS A 163 16.44 8.91 -3.07
N ILE A 164 15.24 9.19 -3.55
CA ILE A 164 14.99 9.42 -4.98
C ILE A 164 15.32 10.89 -5.28
N PRO A 165 16.36 11.19 -6.08
CA PRO A 165 16.70 12.56 -6.42
C PRO A 165 15.63 13.15 -7.33
N ILE A 166 15.15 14.34 -6.98
CA ILE A 166 14.16 15.10 -7.75
C ILE A 166 14.82 16.42 -8.10
N VAL A 167 14.96 16.68 -9.39
CA VAL A 167 15.34 18.00 -9.89
C VAL A 167 14.08 18.86 -9.82
N THR A 168 14.03 19.77 -8.86
CA THR A 168 12.98 20.79 -8.82
C THR A 168 13.26 21.80 -9.91
N LYS A 169 12.31 21.98 -10.84
CA LYS A 169 12.39 23.10 -11.78
C LYS A 169 12.29 24.39 -10.98
N GLU A 170 13.17 25.35 -11.28
CA GLU A 170 13.04 26.69 -10.71
C GLU A 170 11.72 27.30 -11.17
N VAL A 171 10.88 27.66 -10.20
CA VAL A 171 9.63 28.37 -10.48
C VAL A 171 10.01 29.83 -10.73
N ARG A 172 10.14 30.20 -12.00
CA ARG A 172 10.33 31.59 -12.39
C ARG A 172 9.02 32.34 -12.22
N ALA A 173 9.01 33.35 -11.36
CA ALA A 173 7.92 34.31 -11.30
C ALA A 173 7.93 35.21 -12.55
N LEU A 174 6.74 35.48 -13.10
CA LEU A 174 6.59 36.45 -14.18
C LEU A 174 6.87 37.86 -13.65
N THR A 175 7.61 38.66 -14.41
CA THR A 175 7.76 40.10 -14.11
C THR A 175 6.45 40.84 -14.37
N LEU A 176 6.32 42.08 -13.86
CA LEU A 176 5.11 42.90 -14.08
C LEU A 176 4.83 43.10 -15.58
N GLU A 177 5.87 43.32 -16.37
CA GLU A 177 5.78 43.51 -17.82
C GLU A 177 5.27 42.24 -18.52
N GLU A 178 5.79 41.08 -18.13
CA GLU A 178 5.37 39.78 -18.65
C GLU A 178 3.92 39.44 -18.27
N VAL A 179 3.48 39.82 -17.07
CA VAL A 179 2.08 39.67 -16.64
C VAL A 179 1.15 40.54 -17.50
N ILE A 180 1.55 41.78 -17.80
CA ILE A 180 0.77 42.68 -18.66
C ILE A 180 0.69 42.10 -20.09
N ALA A 181 1.79 41.60 -20.63
CA ALA A 181 1.84 40.97 -21.95
C ALA A 181 0.95 39.71 -22.01
N LEU A 182 1.04 38.84 -21.00
CA LEU A 182 0.21 37.65 -20.88
C LEU A 182 -1.28 38.01 -20.84
N ARG A 183 -1.66 39.00 -20.03
CA ARG A 183 -3.06 39.44 -19.90
C ARG A 183 -3.61 39.98 -21.22
N LYS A 184 -2.81 40.76 -21.96
CA LYS A 184 -3.18 41.26 -23.30
C LYS A 184 -3.39 40.10 -24.28
N GLY A 185 -2.48 39.11 -24.28
CA GLY A 185 -2.59 37.92 -25.11
C GLY A 185 -3.86 37.11 -24.82
N VAL A 186 -4.14 36.84 -23.54
CA VAL A 186 -5.35 36.13 -23.10
C VAL A 186 -6.62 36.90 -23.52
N TYR A 187 -6.63 38.22 -23.37
CA TYR A 187 -7.76 39.05 -23.77
C TYR A 187 -8.02 38.95 -25.29
N ALA A 188 -6.98 39.08 -26.12
CA ALA A 188 -7.11 38.92 -27.57
C ALA A 188 -7.53 37.50 -28.00
N TRP A 189 -7.15 36.48 -27.22
CA TRP A 189 -7.59 35.11 -27.43
C TRP A 189 -9.09 34.92 -27.15
N GLN A 190 -9.60 35.52 -26.06
CA GLN A 190 -11.00 35.46 -25.65
C GLN A 190 -11.96 36.17 -26.62
N GLN A 191 -11.47 37.16 -27.39
CA GLN A 191 -12.33 37.86 -28.35
C GLN A 191 -12.82 36.93 -29.47
N PRO A 192 -14.15 36.93 -29.77
CA PRO A 192 -14.74 36.07 -30.79
C PRO A 192 -14.21 36.46 -32.18
N THR A 193 -13.75 35.49 -32.95
CA THR A 193 -13.20 35.68 -34.30
C THR A 193 -14.26 35.92 -35.38
N GLY A 194 -15.44 36.44 -35.01
CA GLY A 194 -16.47 36.87 -35.96
C GLY A 194 -17.21 35.77 -36.73
N ARG A 195 -17.10 34.49 -36.34
CA ARG A 195 -17.92 33.40 -36.93
C ARG A 195 -19.10 33.03 -36.02
N PRO A 196 -20.33 32.87 -36.55
CA PRO A 196 -21.55 32.76 -35.73
C PRO A 196 -21.64 31.52 -34.84
N ASN A 197 -20.88 30.45 -35.13
CA ASN A 197 -20.86 29.19 -34.37
C ASN A 197 -19.43 28.65 -34.15
N GLY A 198 -18.43 29.53 -34.12
CA GLY A 198 -17.05 29.11 -33.90
C GLY A 198 -16.79 28.75 -32.44
N LEU A 199 -16.96 27.47 -32.06
CA LEU A 199 -16.12 26.87 -31.01
C LEU A 199 -14.70 27.36 -31.27
N HIS A 200 -14.04 27.94 -30.26
CA HIS A 200 -12.72 28.55 -30.40
C HIS A 200 -11.75 27.56 -31.06
N GLU A 201 -11.61 27.64 -32.38
CA GLU A 201 -10.67 26.84 -33.18
C GLU A 201 -9.23 27.40 -33.03
N LYS A 202 -9.00 28.18 -31.98
CA LYS A 202 -7.68 28.69 -31.61
C LYS A 202 -7.01 27.58 -30.82
N GLY A 203 -6.11 26.85 -31.48
CA GLY A 203 -5.23 25.86 -30.85
C GLY A 203 -4.69 26.38 -29.51
N LEU A 204 -4.52 25.46 -28.55
CA LEU A 204 -4.13 25.75 -27.17
C LEU A 204 -3.17 26.94 -27.08
N PHE A 205 -3.59 27.99 -26.37
CA PHE A 205 -2.74 29.13 -26.06
C PHE A 205 -1.57 28.63 -25.21
N ARG A 206 -0.45 28.28 -25.87
CA ARG A 206 0.72 27.75 -25.19
C ARG A 206 1.42 28.92 -24.52
N ILE A 207 1.35 29.02 -23.20
CA ILE A 207 1.94 30.11 -22.40
C ILE A 207 3.42 30.36 -22.77
N GLU A 208 4.12 29.33 -23.24
CA GLU A 208 5.49 29.39 -23.75
C GLU A 208 5.69 30.38 -24.93
N SER A 209 4.69 30.61 -25.78
CA SER A 209 4.82 31.50 -26.95
C SER A 209 4.87 32.99 -26.59
N VAL A 210 4.28 33.39 -25.45
CA VAL A 210 4.32 34.76 -24.95
C VAL A 210 5.68 35.08 -24.33
N VAL A 211 6.29 34.10 -23.65
CA VAL A 211 7.59 34.26 -23.00
C VAL A 211 8.73 34.34 -24.02
N SER A 212 8.61 33.67 -25.17
CA SER A 212 9.63 33.73 -26.24
C SER A 212 9.56 34.99 -27.10
N ALA A 213 8.46 35.75 -27.08
CA ALA A 213 8.29 36.98 -27.86
C ALA A 213 8.76 38.25 -27.11
N ALA A 214 9.17 38.11 -25.85
CA ALA A 214 9.63 39.19 -24.98
C ALA A 214 11.13 39.13 -24.65
N ALA A 215 11.88 38.23 -25.31
CA ALA A 215 13.34 38.16 -25.28
C ALA A 215 13.91 38.75 -26.58
#